data_AF-A0A5B9D5J9-F1
#
_entry.id   AF-A0A5B9D5J9-F1
#
_cell.length_a   1.000
_cell.length_b   1.000
_cell.length_c   1.000
_cell.angle_alpha   90.00
_cell.angle_beta   90.00
_cell.angle_gamma   90.00
#
_symmetry.space_group_name_H-M   'P 1'
#
loop_
_entity.id
_entity.type
_entity.pdbx_description
1 polymer ?
#
loop_
_entity_poly.entity_id
_entity_poly.type
_entity_poly.pdbx_seq_one_letter_code
_entity_poly.pdbx_strand_id
1 'polypeptide(L)'
;MIKPFLEISIERTLEEELSKLEMLKKIGKAFKLLYKKDPEIVDLGDKSFIRINFESKNDFEKIYEKSFSFYVFIFENFIDNNLEFQSIFHEKGGNLDNSIENYLVLRYKTNTINPIKHYFGFTTKVNKIFGAEVINEELHDGYLRFLQTKEDFETLLTPGDIREGWEEFFKIKKIDLDHPQIKEFFKVIEKWEELF
;
A
#
# COMPACT_ATOMS: atom_id res chain seq x y z
N MET A 1 21.69 14.35 15.20
CA MET A 1 20.25 14.02 15.02
C MET A 1 20.19 12.66 14.33
N ILE A 2 19.34 11.74 14.79
CA ILE A 2 19.20 10.41 14.16
C ILE A 2 18.45 10.59 12.82
N LYS A 3 18.97 10.04 11.72
CA LYS A 3 18.32 10.12 10.41
C LYS A 3 16.98 9.36 10.41
N PRO A 4 15.95 9.83 9.69
CA PRO A 4 14.69 9.11 9.59
C PRO A 4 14.86 7.77 8.87
N PHE A 5 14.04 6.80 9.26
CA PHE A 5 14.03 5.48 8.63
C PHE A 5 12.64 4.86 8.61
N LEU A 6 12.45 3.88 7.73
CA LEU A 6 11.35 2.93 7.76
C LEU A 6 11.91 1.51 7.73
N GLU A 7 11.55 0.70 8.71
CA GLU A 7 11.80 -0.73 8.76
C GLU A 7 10.51 -1.50 8.50
N ILE A 8 10.58 -2.57 7.72
CA ILE A 8 9.44 -3.45 7.44
C ILE A 8 9.89 -4.90 7.66
N SER A 9 9.22 -5.59 8.59
CA SER A 9 9.42 -7.00 8.91
C SER A 9 8.12 -7.80 8.77
N ILE A 10 8.27 -9.13 8.66
CA ILE A 10 7.14 -10.08 8.62
C ILE A 10 6.99 -10.72 10.00
N GLU A 11 5.93 -10.35 10.71
CA GLU A 11 5.61 -10.92 12.04
C GLU A 11 5.01 -12.32 11.88
N ARG A 12 4.05 -12.47 10.97
CA ARG A 12 3.34 -13.72 10.67
C ARG A 12 3.00 -13.79 9.20
N THR A 13 3.01 -14.98 8.62
CA THR A 13 2.56 -15.24 7.25
C THR A 13 1.98 -16.65 7.13
N LEU A 14 0.96 -16.80 6.29
CA LEU A 14 0.43 -18.08 5.80
C LEU A 14 1.06 -18.49 4.45
N GLU A 15 1.96 -17.69 3.89
CA GLU A 15 2.68 -18.02 2.66
C GLU A 15 3.54 -19.27 2.84
N GLU A 16 3.35 -20.25 1.95
CA GLU A 16 4.06 -21.53 1.96
C GLU A 16 5.06 -21.64 0.79
N GLU A 17 4.86 -20.87 -0.28
CA GLU A 17 5.66 -20.97 -1.51
C GLU A 17 6.94 -20.12 -1.47
N LEU A 18 6.93 -19.04 -0.67
CA LEU A 18 8.04 -18.09 -0.58
C LEU A 18 8.60 -18.07 0.84
N SER A 19 9.92 -18.08 0.95
CA SER A 19 10.56 -17.79 2.22
C SER A 19 10.30 -16.34 2.67
N LYS A 20 10.34 -16.07 3.98
CA LYS A 20 10.24 -14.70 4.51
C LYS A 20 11.22 -13.73 3.85
N LEU A 21 12.45 -14.19 3.57
CA LEU A 21 13.47 -13.37 2.90
C LEU A 21 13.08 -13.04 1.45
N GLU A 22 12.49 -13.97 0.71
CA GLU A 22 11.98 -13.72 -0.64
C GLU A 22 10.80 -12.75 -0.64
N MET A 23 9.87 -12.90 0.32
CA MET A 23 8.79 -11.94 0.52
C MET A 23 9.33 -10.53 0.83
N LEU A 24 10.30 -10.41 1.75
CA LEU A 24 10.96 -9.14 2.06
C LEU A 24 11.67 -8.55 0.84
N LYS A 25 12.33 -9.38 0.01
CA LYS A 25 12.93 -8.94 -1.26
C LYS A 25 11.87 -8.39 -2.23
N LYS A 26 10.70 -9.02 -2.33
CA LYS A 26 9.58 -8.52 -3.16
C LYS A 26 9.07 -7.19 -2.63
N ILE A 27 8.82 -7.08 -1.33
CA ILE A 27 8.38 -5.82 -0.68
C ILE A 27 9.43 -4.72 -0.92
N GLY A 28 10.72 -5.02 -0.72
CA GLY A 28 11.81 -4.07 -0.97
C GLY A 28 11.81 -3.56 -2.41
N LYS A 29 11.65 -4.44 -3.41
CA LYS A 29 11.55 -4.03 -4.82
C LYS A 29 10.36 -3.09 -5.08
N ALA A 30 9.18 -3.41 -4.54
CA ALA A 30 8.01 -2.55 -4.68
C ALA A 30 8.23 -1.18 -4.02
N PHE A 31 8.79 -1.15 -2.82
CA PHE A 31 9.08 0.08 -2.09
C PHE A 31 10.19 0.91 -2.74
N LYS A 32 11.16 0.28 -3.42
CA LYS A 32 12.16 0.99 -4.23
C LYS A 32 11.49 1.77 -5.36
N LEU A 33 10.50 1.18 -6.03
CA LEU A 33 9.75 1.86 -7.09
C LEU A 33 8.93 3.02 -6.52
N LEU A 34 8.19 2.77 -5.43
CA LEU A 34 7.34 3.77 -4.78
C LEU A 34 8.13 4.95 -4.21
N TYR A 35 9.22 4.67 -3.49
CA TYR A 35 9.94 5.69 -2.72
C TYR A 35 11.16 6.23 -3.44
N LYS A 36 11.55 5.63 -4.57
CA LYS A 36 12.77 5.95 -5.32
C LYS A 36 14.02 5.93 -4.43
N LYS A 37 14.03 5.01 -3.44
CA LYS A 37 15.11 4.81 -2.47
C LYS A 37 15.50 3.34 -2.43
N ASP A 38 16.80 3.06 -2.32
CA ASP A 38 17.29 1.70 -2.20
C ASP A 38 17.01 1.14 -0.79
N PRO A 39 16.26 0.03 -0.68
CA PRO A 39 16.10 -0.67 0.58
C PRO A 39 17.33 -1.51 0.89
N GLU A 40 17.79 -1.43 2.13
CA GLU A 40 18.76 -2.35 2.69
C GLU A 40 18.01 -3.58 3.24
N ILE A 41 18.41 -4.78 2.82
CA ILE A 41 17.87 -6.01 3.40
C ILE A 41 18.82 -6.44 4.52
N VAL A 42 18.31 -6.44 5.74
CA VAL A 42 19.04 -6.91 6.92
C VAL A 42 18.50 -8.28 7.27
N ASP A 43 19.36 -9.30 7.22
CA ASP A 43 19.01 -10.68 7.54
C ASP A 43 19.79 -11.16 8.75
N LEU A 44 19.10 -11.27 9.90
CA LEU A 44 19.67 -11.73 11.17
C LEU A 44 19.06 -13.08 11.59
N GLY A 45 18.62 -13.90 10.64
CA GLY A 45 17.91 -15.15 10.89
C GLY A 45 16.47 -14.89 11.30
N ASP A 46 16.14 -15.01 12.59
CA ASP A 46 14.76 -14.81 13.08
C ASP A 46 14.29 -13.35 12.98
N LYS A 47 15.20 -12.42 12.70
CA LYS A 47 14.94 -10.98 12.60
C LYS A 47 15.44 -10.44 11.26
N SER A 48 14.74 -10.78 10.19
CA SER A 48 14.97 -10.18 8.87
C SER A 48 14.00 -9.03 8.63
N PHE A 49 14.49 -7.93 8.05
CA PHE A 49 13.69 -6.77 7.72
C PHE A 49 14.29 -6.02 6.53
N ILE A 50 13.45 -5.24 5.84
CA ILE A 50 13.95 -4.20 4.94
C ILE A 50 14.06 -2.89 5.71
N ARG A 51 15.11 -2.11 5.44
CA ARG A 51 15.32 -0.79 6.01
C ARG A 51 15.52 0.22 4.90
N ILE A 52 14.76 1.31 4.96
CA ILE A 52 14.86 2.43 4.04
C ILE A 52 15.32 3.62 4.87
N ASN A 53 16.50 4.14 4.57
CA ASN A 53 17.07 5.31 5.22
C ASN A 53 16.71 6.57 4.42
N PHE A 54 16.42 7.65 5.14
CA PHE A 54 16.05 8.94 4.55
C PHE A 54 17.07 10.00 4.95
N GLU A 55 17.27 10.98 4.08
CA GLU A 55 18.29 12.01 4.30
C GLU A 55 17.87 13.01 5.38
N SER A 56 16.57 13.29 5.46
CA SER A 56 15.99 14.26 6.38
C SER A 56 14.52 13.94 6.68
N LYS A 57 13.97 14.58 7.71
CA LYS A 57 12.53 14.45 8.04
C LYS A 57 11.65 14.94 6.89
N ASN A 58 12.06 16.01 6.21
CA ASN A 58 11.37 16.55 5.05
C ASN A 58 11.36 15.56 3.86
N ASP A 59 12.47 14.86 3.63
CA ASP A 59 12.57 13.79 2.62
C ASP A 59 11.60 12.62 2.92
N PHE A 60 11.46 12.25 4.20
CA PHE A 60 10.46 11.28 4.66
C PHE A 60 9.02 11.78 4.47
N GLU A 61 8.73 13.02 4.89
CA GLU A 61 7.41 13.64 4.80
C GLU A 61 6.91 13.73 3.35
N LYS A 62 7.77 14.14 2.41
CA LYS A 62 7.42 14.30 0.99
C LYS A 62 6.90 13.03 0.32
N ILE A 63 7.42 11.86 0.70
CA ILE A 63 6.98 10.57 0.13
C ILE A 63 5.52 10.30 0.48
N TYR A 64 5.16 10.54 1.75
CA TYR A 64 3.79 10.33 2.19
C TYR A 64 2.86 11.46 1.75
N GLU A 65 3.35 12.70 1.63
CA GLU A 65 2.61 13.84 1.08
C GLU A 65 2.24 13.61 -0.39
N LYS A 66 3.18 13.11 -1.21
CA LYS A 66 2.91 12.76 -2.62
C LYS A 66 1.83 11.68 -2.70
N SER A 67 1.99 10.62 -1.92
CA SER A 67 1.03 9.50 -1.88
C SER A 67 -0.36 10.00 -1.45
N PHE A 68 -0.43 10.82 -0.41
CA PHE A 68 -1.67 11.40 0.07
C PHE A 68 -2.32 12.33 -0.97
N SER A 69 -1.54 13.19 -1.62
CA SER A 69 -2.02 14.10 -2.65
C SER A 69 -2.63 13.35 -3.84
N PHE A 70 -2.04 12.22 -4.22
CA PHE A 70 -2.63 11.33 -5.22
C PHE A 70 -4.01 10.82 -4.78
N TYR A 71 -4.12 10.30 -3.55
CA TYR A 71 -5.40 9.80 -3.01
C TYR A 71 -6.46 10.90 -2.92
N VAL A 72 -6.07 12.14 -2.57
CA VAL A 72 -6.99 13.29 -2.56
C VAL A 72 -7.45 13.60 -3.97
N PHE A 73 -6.51 13.66 -4.92
CA PHE A 73 -6.80 13.97 -6.32
C PHE A 73 -7.80 12.97 -6.93
N ILE A 74 -7.56 11.66 -6.79
CA ILE A 74 -8.49 10.65 -7.32
C ILE A 74 -9.84 10.69 -6.61
N PHE A 75 -9.86 11.03 -5.32
CA PHE A 75 -11.09 11.09 -4.56
C PHE A 75 -11.98 12.23 -5.07
N GLU A 76 -11.42 13.44 -5.14
CA GLU A 76 -12.14 14.64 -5.55
C GLU A 76 -12.52 14.63 -7.04
N ASN A 77 -11.66 14.12 -7.92
CA ASN A 77 -11.86 14.17 -9.37
C ASN A 77 -12.61 12.96 -9.93
N PHE A 78 -12.85 11.93 -9.12
CA PHE A 78 -13.47 10.70 -9.62
C PHE A 78 -14.35 10.01 -8.59
N ILE A 79 -13.78 9.57 -7.47
CA ILE A 79 -14.47 8.64 -6.56
C ILE A 79 -15.71 9.26 -5.92
N ASP A 80 -15.63 10.50 -5.43
CA ASP A 80 -16.70 11.16 -4.65
C ASP A 80 -18.02 11.26 -5.44
N ASN A 81 -17.93 11.35 -6.76
CA ASN A 81 -19.09 11.52 -7.65
C ASN A 81 -19.44 10.27 -8.49
N ASN A 82 -18.74 9.14 -8.29
CA ASN A 82 -18.86 7.98 -9.16
C ASN A 82 -19.27 6.71 -8.40
N LEU A 83 -20.54 6.65 -7.99
CA LEU A 83 -21.11 5.50 -7.27
C LEU A 83 -21.05 4.19 -8.08
N GLU A 84 -21.14 4.28 -9.42
CA GLU A 84 -21.04 3.12 -10.30
C GLU A 84 -19.65 2.50 -10.20
N PHE A 85 -18.59 3.30 -10.23
CA PHE A 85 -17.23 2.81 -10.00
C PHE A 85 -17.08 2.14 -8.64
N GLN A 86 -17.61 2.76 -7.57
CA GLN A 86 -17.53 2.18 -6.22
C GLN A 86 -18.20 0.79 -6.18
N SER A 87 -19.32 0.61 -6.87
CA SER A 87 -20.07 -0.65 -6.86
C SER A 87 -19.28 -1.86 -7.42
N ILE A 88 -18.30 -1.64 -8.29
CA ILE A 88 -17.42 -2.68 -8.86
C ILE A 88 -16.70 -3.48 -7.76
N PHE A 89 -16.40 -2.83 -6.64
CA PHE A 89 -15.64 -3.42 -5.53
C PHE A 89 -16.54 -3.89 -4.38
N HIS A 90 -17.76 -3.37 -4.28
CA HIS A 90 -18.70 -3.71 -3.21
C HIS A 90 -19.28 -5.13 -3.36
N GLU A 91 -19.42 -5.66 -4.58
CA GLU A 91 -19.96 -7.00 -4.81
C GLU A 91 -19.01 -8.14 -4.42
N LYS A 92 -17.72 -7.84 -4.20
CA LYS A 92 -16.68 -8.81 -3.82
C LYS A 92 -16.31 -8.76 -2.33
N GLY A 93 -16.80 -7.77 -1.59
CA GLY A 93 -16.61 -7.68 -0.15
C GLY A 93 -17.50 -8.69 0.57
N GLY A 94 -17.00 -9.89 0.79
CA GLY A 94 -17.59 -10.80 1.78
C GLY A 94 -17.62 -10.10 3.14
N ASN A 95 -18.62 -10.41 3.98
CA ASN A 95 -18.59 -9.93 5.37
C ASN A 95 -17.24 -10.28 5.98
N LEU A 96 -16.52 -9.27 6.49
CA LEU A 96 -15.29 -9.43 7.29
C LEU A 96 -15.57 -10.46 8.40
N ASP A 97 -15.17 -11.70 8.16
CA ASP A 97 -15.22 -12.73 9.18
C ASP A 97 -13.97 -12.60 10.04
N ASN A 98 -14.13 -11.98 11.21
CA ASN A 98 -13.06 -11.79 12.18
C ASN A 98 -12.45 -13.11 12.69
N SER A 99 -12.97 -14.28 12.27
CA SER A 99 -12.38 -15.59 12.54
C SER A 99 -11.33 -16.03 11.51
N ILE A 100 -11.22 -15.34 10.36
CA ILE A 100 -10.25 -15.67 9.32
C ILE A 100 -8.86 -15.19 9.75
N GLU A 101 -7.90 -16.12 9.74
CA GLU A 101 -6.50 -15.82 9.98
C GLU A 101 -5.93 -14.93 8.86
N ASN A 102 -5.24 -13.84 9.23
CA ASN A 102 -4.61 -12.95 8.26
C ASN A 102 -3.52 -13.67 7.47
N TYR A 103 -3.55 -13.56 6.13
CA TYR A 103 -2.50 -14.05 5.25
C TYR A 103 -1.12 -13.54 5.61
N LEU A 104 -0.98 -12.25 5.90
CA LEU A 104 0.32 -11.63 6.20
C LEU A 104 0.17 -10.50 7.22
N VAL A 105 1.03 -10.50 8.23
CA VAL A 105 1.15 -9.40 9.20
C VAL A 105 2.52 -8.76 9.03
N LEU A 106 2.51 -7.51 8.57
CA LEU A 106 3.70 -6.69 8.41
C LEU A 106 3.86 -5.75 9.60
N ARG A 107 5.08 -5.63 10.09
CA ARG A 107 5.45 -4.65 11.09
C ARG A 107 6.23 -3.52 10.43
N TYR A 108 5.68 -2.33 10.51
CA TYR A 108 6.34 -1.10 10.12
C TYR A 108 6.90 -0.44 11.37
N LYS A 109 8.19 -0.12 11.38
CA LYS A 109 8.87 0.58 12.47
C LYS A 109 9.59 1.81 11.94
N THR A 110 9.49 2.93 12.64
CA THR A 110 10.09 4.20 12.26
C THR A 110 10.34 5.07 13.48
N ASN A 111 11.38 5.91 13.41
CA ASN A 111 11.58 7.01 14.37
C ASN A 111 10.82 8.30 14.00
N THR A 112 10.03 8.28 12.93
CA THR A 112 9.33 9.44 12.37
C THR A 112 7.87 9.05 12.05
N ILE A 113 7.09 8.68 13.06
CA ILE A 113 5.74 8.12 12.86
C ILE A 113 4.68 9.17 12.50
N ASN A 114 4.86 10.43 12.90
CA ASN A 114 3.82 11.47 12.76
C ASN A 114 3.36 11.72 11.32
N PRO A 115 4.26 11.80 10.31
CA PRO A 115 3.83 11.91 8.92
C PRO A 115 2.94 10.75 8.49
N ILE A 116 3.30 9.51 8.84
CA ILE A 116 2.49 8.33 8.52
C ILE A 116 1.07 8.45 9.11
N LYS A 117 0.97 8.82 10.40
CA LYS A 117 -0.33 8.96 11.09
C LYS A 117 -1.23 9.99 10.41
N HIS A 118 -0.65 11.11 9.97
CA HIS A 118 -1.40 12.21 9.36
C HIS A 118 -2.16 11.74 8.11
N TYR A 119 -1.55 10.87 7.30
CA TYR A 119 -2.12 10.41 6.04
C TYR A 119 -2.90 9.09 6.16
N PHE A 120 -2.73 8.37 7.27
CA PHE A 120 -3.25 7.02 7.45
C PHE A 120 -4.78 6.92 7.33
N GLY A 121 -5.48 7.82 8.02
CA GLY A 121 -6.93 7.74 8.15
C GLY A 121 -7.66 7.94 6.83
N PHE A 122 -7.20 8.88 6.01
CA PHE A 122 -7.81 9.16 4.71
C PHE A 122 -7.47 8.11 3.67
N THR A 123 -6.18 7.77 3.52
CA THR A 123 -5.72 6.75 2.56
C THR A 123 -6.38 5.39 2.82
N THR A 124 -6.55 5.01 4.08
CA THR A 124 -7.27 3.78 4.46
C THR A 124 -8.74 3.82 4.03
N LYS A 125 -9.42 4.97 4.17
CA LYS A 125 -10.82 5.11 3.72
C LYS A 125 -10.93 4.96 2.21
N VAL A 126 -10.03 5.59 1.45
CA VAL A 126 -10.04 5.49 -0.01
C VAL A 126 -9.72 4.07 -0.47
N ASN A 127 -8.71 3.41 0.13
CA ASN A 127 -8.37 2.03 -0.21
C ASN A 127 -9.52 1.03 0.01
N LYS A 128 -10.39 1.25 1.00
CA LYS A 128 -11.59 0.42 1.20
C LYS A 128 -12.55 0.48 0.02
N ILE A 129 -12.62 1.61 -0.69
CA ILE A 129 -13.46 1.76 -1.89
C ILE A 129 -12.94 0.86 -3.02
N PHE A 130 -11.64 0.59 -3.05
CA PHE A 130 -11.02 -0.35 -3.99
C PHE A 130 -11.05 -1.81 -3.50
N GLY A 131 -11.84 -2.13 -2.48
CA GLY A 131 -11.96 -3.49 -1.95
C GLY A 131 -10.69 -3.99 -1.25
N ALA A 132 -9.89 -3.09 -0.68
CA ALA A 132 -8.75 -3.46 0.15
C ALA A 132 -9.20 -3.77 1.58
N GLU A 133 -8.93 -4.98 2.05
CA GLU A 133 -9.26 -5.44 3.40
C GLU A 133 -8.05 -5.34 4.34
N VAL A 134 -7.48 -4.13 4.39
CA VAL A 134 -6.26 -3.87 5.18
C VAL A 134 -6.63 -3.18 6.50
N ILE A 135 -6.23 -3.81 7.61
CA ILE A 135 -6.33 -3.22 8.95
C ILE A 135 -4.94 -2.73 9.35
N ASN A 136 -4.88 -1.60 10.06
CA ASN A 136 -3.63 -1.12 10.61
C ASN A 136 -3.81 -0.76 12.08
N GLU A 137 -2.88 -1.22 12.91
CA GLU A 137 -2.87 -1.02 14.35
C GLU A 137 -1.62 -0.22 14.74
N GLU A 138 -1.83 0.95 15.35
CA GLU A 138 -0.75 1.84 15.74
C GLU A 138 0.05 1.30 16.94
N LEU A 139 1.37 1.46 16.87
CA LEU A 139 2.31 1.14 17.94
C LEU A 139 3.18 2.36 18.25
N HIS A 140 3.84 2.37 19.41
CA HIS A 140 4.61 3.53 19.87
C HIS A 140 5.73 3.98 18.89
N ASP A 141 6.35 3.04 18.19
CA ASP A 141 7.45 3.23 17.25
C ASP A 141 7.06 2.83 15.81
N GLY A 142 5.77 2.75 15.49
CA GLY A 142 5.36 2.22 14.20
C GLY A 142 3.88 1.82 14.11
N TYR A 143 3.60 0.81 13.31
CA TYR A 143 2.29 0.17 13.24
C TYR A 143 2.39 -1.27 12.74
N LEU A 144 1.34 -2.07 12.95
CA LEU A 144 1.12 -3.35 12.29
C LEU A 144 0.16 -3.14 11.13
N ARG A 145 0.39 -3.83 10.03
CA ARG A 145 -0.51 -3.92 8.88
C ARG A 145 -0.93 -5.37 8.71
N PHE A 146 -2.22 -5.60 8.71
CA PHE A 146 -2.83 -6.91 8.56
C PHE A 146 -3.40 -7.00 7.14
N LEU A 147 -2.88 -7.96 6.37
CA LEU A 147 -3.33 -8.29 5.01
C LEU A 147 -4.08 -9.62 5.13
N GLN A 148 -5.37 -9.59 4.78
CA GLN A 148 -6.23 -10.75 4.99
C GLN A 148 -6.00 -11.83 3.93
N THR A 149 -5.78 -11.44 2.68
CA THR A 149 -5.65 -12.37 1.55
C THR A 149 -4.29 -12.29 0.85
N LYS A 150 -3.96 -13.31 0.05
CA LYS A 150 -2.82 -13.27 -0.87
C LYS A 150 -2.97 -12.16 -1.91
N GLU A 151 -4.21 -11.90 -2.38
CA GLU A 151 -4.51 -10.80 -3.30
C GLU A 151 -4.18 -9.43 -2.66
N ASP A 152 -4.42 -9.24 -1.37
CA ASP A 152 -4.02 -8.00 -0.67
C ASP A 152 -2.50 -7.85 -0.58
N PHE A 153 -1.77 -8.95 -0.38
CA PHE A 153 -0.31 -8.92 -0.45
C PHE A 153 0.18 -8.58 -1.85
N GLU A 154 -0.40 -9.15 -2.90
CA GLU A 154 -0.01 -8.88 -4.28
C GLU A 154 -0.30 -7.43 -4.68
N THR A 155 -1.47 -6.90 -4.30
CA THR A 155 -1.82 -5.50 -4.54
C THR A 155 -0.97 -4.51 -3.74
N LEU A 156 -0.44 -4.89 -2.56
CA LEU A 156 0.56 -4.07 -1.85
C LEU A 156 1.84 -3.86 -2.67
N LEU A 157 2.18 -4.80 -3.56
CA LEU A 157 3.40 -4.75 -4.36
C LEU A 157 3.24 -3.90 -5.63
N THR A 158 2.03 -3.45 -5.97
CA THR A 158 1.80 -2.62 -7.15
C THR A 158 2.01 -1.14 -6.82
N PRO A 159 2.61 -0.35 -7.74
CA PRO A 159 2.75 1.09 -7.53
C PRO A 159 1.37 1.78 -7.64
N GLY A 160 0.99 2.55 -6.61
CA GLY A 160 -0.35 3.14 -6.54
C GLY A 160 -0.51 4.47 -7.27
N ASP A 161 0.56 5.07 -7.78
CA ASP A 161 0.57 6.44 -8.34
C ASP A 161 0.83 6.50 -9.85
N ILE A 162 0.80 5.35 -10.53
CA ILE A 162 0.98 5.24 -11.99
C ILE A 162 -0.02 4.25 -12.60
N ARG A 163 -0.34 4.44 -13.88
CA ARG A 163 -1.30 3.66 -14.66
C ARG A 163 -0.97 2.17 -14.66
N GLU A 164 0.28 1.78 -14.91
CA GLU A 164 0.66 0.37 -15.00
C GLU A 164 0.41 -0.38 -13.69
N GLY A 165 0.59 0.29 -12.56
CA GLY A 165 0.31 -0.30 -11.25
C GLY A 165 -1.18 -0.50 -10.99
N TRP A 166 -2.03 0.39 -11.50
CA TRP A 166 -3.48 0.24 -11.46
C TRP A 166 -3.99 -0.84 -12.42
N GLU A 167 -3.39 -0.97 -13.60
CA GLU A 167 -3.70 -2.09 -14.51
C GLU A 167 -3.40 -3.44 -13.86
N GLU A 168 -2.25 -3.56 -13.17
CA GLU A 168 -1.91 -4.78 -12.43
C GLU A 168 -2.84 -5.00 -11.24
N PHE A 169 -3.16 -3.95 -10.48
CA PHE A 169 -4.11 -4.01 -9.38
C PHE A 169 -5.48 -4.58 -9.82
N PHE A 170 -6.04 -4.07 -10.91
CA PHE A 170 -7.32 -4.56 -11.43
C PHE A 170 -7.25 -6.00 -11.95
N LYS A 171 -6.12 -6.41 -12.55
CA LYS A 171 -5.90 -7.82 -12.94
C LYS A 171 -5.90 -8.74 -11.73
N ILE A 172 -5.17 -8.39 -10.67
CA ILE A 172 -5.12 -9.16 -9.41
C ILE A 172 -6.53 -9.30 -8.83
N LYS A 173 -7.28 -8.19 -8.76
CA LYS A 173 -8.67 -8.18 -8.27
C LYS A 173 -9.68 -8.75 -9.27
N LYS A 174 -9.25 -9.29 -10.41
CA LYS A 174 -10.08 -9.87 -11.48
C LYS A 174 -11.19 -8.91 -11.93
N ILE A 175 -10.82 -7.67 -12.22
CA ILE A 175 -11.69 -6.60 -12.71
C ILE A 175 -11.45 -6.41 -14.20
N ASP A 176 -12.54 -6.26 -14.95
CA ASP A 176 -12.48 -6.05 -16.39
C ASP A 176 -11.91 -4.66 -16.72
N LEU A 177 -10.74 -4.64 -17.37
CA LEU A 177 -10.10 -3.41 -17.81
C LEU A 177 -10.87 -2.71 -18.94
N ASP A 178 -11.75 -3.43 -19.64
CA ASP A 178 -12.59 -2.87 -20.69
C ASP A 178 -13.85 -2.16 -20.17
N HIS A 179 -14.13 -2.29 -18.87
CA HIS A 179 -15.27 -1.65 -18.22
C HIS A 179 -15.23 -0.11 -18.37
N PRO A 180 -16.35 0.56 -18.73
CA PRO A 180 -16.36 2.01 -18.99
C PRO A 180 -15.81 2.83 -17.83
N GLN A 181 -16.20 2.52 -16.60
CA GLN A 181 -15.71 3.22 -15.40
C GLN A 181 -14.21 3.03 -15.15
N ILE A 182 -13.65 1.87 -15.52
CA ILE A 182 -12.20 1.62 -15.39
C ILE A 182 -11.43 2.44 -16.43
N LYS A 183 -11.95 2.53 -17.66
CA LYS A 183 -11.40 3.40 -18.71
C LYS A 183 -11.45 4.88 -18.33
N GLU A 184 -12.51 5.34 -17.67
CA GLU A 184 -12.60 6.71 -17.17
C GLU A 184 -11.63 6.97 -16.01
N PHE A 185 -11.51 6.01 -15.08
CA PHE A 185 -10.52 6.07 -14.00
C PHE A 185 -9.10 6.25 -14.55
N PHE A 186 -8.70 5.50 -15.58
CA PHE A 186 -7.37 5.63 -16.17
C PHE A 186 -7.10 7.03 -16.76
N LYS A 187 -8.11 7.71 -17.32
CA LYS A 187 -7.95 9.09 -17.78
C LYS A 187 -7.65 10.06 -16.63
N VAL A 188 -8.14 9.77 -15.42
CA VAL A 188 -7.85 10.55 -14.23
C VAL A 188 -6.42 10.28 -13.75
N ILE A 189 -5.96 9.03 -13.82
CA ILE A 189 -4.57 8.67 -13.50
C ILE A 189 -3.59 9.34 -14.48
N GLU A 190 -3.86 9.33 -15.78
CA GLU A 190 -3.03 10.01 -16.78
C GLU A 190 -2.90 11.51 -16.49
N LYS A 191 -4.01 12.17 -16.13
CA LYS A 191 -3.97 13.59 -15.72
C LYS A 191 -3.13 13.83 -14.47
N TRP A 192 -3.13 12.89 -13.52
CA TRP A 192 -2.27 13.00 -12.35
C TRP A 192 -0.78 12.88 -12.72
N GLU A 193 -0.44 11.93 -13.60
CA GLU A 193 0.93 11.74 -14.07
C GLU A 193 1.46 12.97 -14.82
N GLU A 194 0.62 13.67 -15.59
CA GLU A 194 1.01 14.92 -16.26
C GLU A 194 1.40 16.05 -15.29
N LEU A 195 0.99 15.98 -14.02
CA LEU A 195 1.29 16.99 -13.01
C LEU A 195 2.62 16.76 -12.26
N PHE A 196 3.27 15.59 -12.40
CA PHE A 196 4.41 15.16 -11.57
C PHE A 196 5.55 14.47 -12.33
#